data_AF-A0A7C2D2U7-F1
#
_entry.id   AF-A0A7C2D2U7-F1
#
_cell.length_a   1.000
_cell.length_b   1.000
_cell.length_c   1.000
_cell.angle_alpha   90.00
_cell.angle_beta   90.00
_cell.angle_gamma   90.00
#
_symmetry.space_group_name_H-M   'P 1'
#
loop_
_entity.id
_entity.type
_entity.pdbx_description
1 polymer ?
#
loop_
_entity_poly.entity_id
_entity_poly.type
_entity_poly.pdbx_seq_one_letter_code
_entity_poly.pdbx_strand_id
1 'polypeptide(L)'
;MSAKEIIDLRSDTVTLPTEEMLEAIRHAELGDDVFREDPTVNRLEALAAEKMGKEAALLVTSGTQANLAALMSNTKRGDLVILESESHIYWYEVGGISMIAGLLPWPVKSSFGAPTPEDIEAAIRPRDIHFPEPALVCLESTHNRHGGTIITPSQIKAVSGVAQAHGLKLYLDGARIFNAAVALGVDVKEFTRHVDNLMFSLSKGLCCPVGSLLVGTQEF
;
A
#
# COMPACT_ATOMS: atom_id res chain seq x y z
N MET A 1 16.43 16.55 -35.51
CA MET A 1 15.33 17.36 -34.97
C MET A 1 15.40 17.20 -33.47
N SER A 2 15.63 18.27 -32.70
CA SER A 2 15.64 18.11 -31.23
C SER A 2 14.24 17.63 -30.84
N ALA A 3 14.16 16.56 -30.05
CA ALA A 3 12.89 16.17 -29.47
C ALA A 3 12.33 17.41 -28.75
N LYS A 4 11.09 17.80 -29.05
CA LYS A 4 10.42 18.88 -28.36
C LYS A 4 10.44 18.50 -26.87
N GLU A 5 10.99 19.35 -26.00
CA GLU A 5 10.89 19.11 -24.56
C GLU A 5 9.40 19.11 -24.19
N ILE A 6 8.88 17.94 -23.82
CA ILE A 6 7.50 17.77 -23.38
C ILE A 6 7.52 17.87 -21.85
N ILE A 7 6.80 18.84 -21.30
CA ILE A 7 6.54 18.92 -19.87
C ILE A 7 5.28 18.10 -19.59
N ASP A 8 5.44 16.92 -18.98
CA ASP A 8 4.34 16.01 -18.65
C ASP A 8 3.95 16.11 -17.17
N LEU A 9 2.79 16.69 -16.89
CA LEU A 9 2.25 16.89 -15.53
C LEU A 9 1.03 16.01 -15.26
N ARG A 10 0.81 14.94 -16.04
CA ARG A 10 -0.36 14.08 -15.90
C ARG A 10 -0.33 13.25 -14.61
N SER A 11 0.84 12.70 -14.27
CA SER A 11 1.07 11.86 -13.09
C SER A 11 2.57 11.64 -12.89
N ASP A 12 2.97 11.25 -11.68
CA ASP A 12 4.33 10.75 -11.39
C ASP A 12 4.56 9.32 -11.92
N THR A 13 3.57 8.67 -12.52
CA THR A 13 3.74 7.39 -13.22
C THR A 13 4.43 7.51 -14.57
N VAL A 14 4.60 8.73 -15.11
CA VAL A 14 5.25 8.98 -16.41
C VAL A 14 6.77 9.07 -16.31
N THR A 15 7.33 8.88 -15.11
CA THR A 15 8.77 8.86 -14.87
C THR A 15 9.44 7.77 -15.71
N LEU A 16 10.68 8.05 -16.12
CA LEU A 16 11.54 7.10 -16.83
C LEU A 16 12.75 6.77 -15.95
N PRO A 17 13.33 5.56 -16.09
CA PRO A 17 14.54 5.19 -15.37
C PRO A 17 15.66 6.19 -15.62
N THR A 18 16.44 6.49 -14.58
CA THR A 18 17.67 7.28 -14.72
C THR A 18 18.76 6.47 -15.42
N GLU A 19 19.81 7.12 -15.91
CA GLU A 19 20.97 6.41 -16.48
C GLU A 19 21.60 5.42 -15.50
N GLU A 20 21.68 5.77 -14.22
CA GLU A 20 22.16 4.86 -13.17
C GLU A 20 21.25 3.63 -13.02
N MET A 21 19.93 3.81 -13.07
CA MET A 21 18.97 2.69 -13.05
C MET A 21 19.12 1.82 -14.30
N LEU A 22 19.29 2.41 -15.48
CA LEU A 22 19.48 1.66 -16.73
C LEU A 22 20.77 0.82 -16.68
N GLU A 23 21.84 1.38 -16.14
CA GLU A 23 23.10 0.65 -15.96
C GLU A 23 22.97 -0.47 -14.91
N ALA A 24 22.29 -0.21 -13.79
CA ALA A 24 22.01 -1.23 -12.79
C ALA A 24 21.16 -2.38 -13.35
N ILE A 25 20.15 -2.08 -14.16
CA ILE A 25 19.32 -3.09 -14.86
C ILE A 25 20.18 -3.91 -15.82
N ARG A 26 21.06 -3.26 -16.60
CA ARG A 26 21.92 -3.92 -17.58
C ARG A 26 22.87 -4.96 -16.95
N HIS A 27 23.29 -4.70 -15.71
CA HIS A 27 24.28 -5.50 -15.00
C HIS A 27 23.70 -6.31 -13.84
N ALA A 28 22.37 -6.35 -13.68
CA ALA A 28 21.72 -7.11 -12.64
C ALA A 28 22.01 -8.62 -12.77
N GLU A 29 22.34 -9.25 -11.64
CA GLU A 29 22.37 -10.71 -11.56
C GLU A 29 20.93 -11.22 -11.49
N LEU A 30 20.56 -12.14 -12.39
CA LEU A 30 19.20 -12.62 -12.56
C LEU A 30 19.10 -14.11 -12.30
N GLY A 31 17.90 -14.58 -11.95
CA GLY A 31 17.58 -15.99 -11.75
C GLY A 31 16.09 -16.27 -11.90
N ASP A 32 15.67 -17.51 -11.64
CA ASP A 32 14.25 -17.86 -11.61
C ASP A 32 13.64 -17.49 -10.25
N ASP A 33 12.83 -16.44 -10.23
CA ASP A 33 12.19 -15.95 -9.00
C ASP A 33 11.19 -16.96 -8.40
N VAL A 34 10.57 -17.82 -9.22
CA VAL A 34 9.65 -18.87 -8.72
C VAL A 34 10.39 -19.83 -7.80
N PHE A 35 11.67 -20.10 -8.08
CA PHE A 35 12.55 -20.92 -7.26
C PHE A 35 13.36 -20.12 -6.23
N ARG A 36 13.11 -18.80 -6.11
CA ARG A 36 13.89 -17.85 -5.27
C ARG A 36 15.37 -17.77 -5.64
N GLU A 37 15.70 -18.03 -6.90
CA GLU A 37 17.08 -18.06 -7.40
C GLU A 37 17.54 -16.70 -7.96
N ASP A 38 16.66 -15.69 -8.03
CA ASP A 38 17.04 -14.34 -8.45
C ASP A 38 17.68 -13.54 -7.29
N PRO A 39 19.01 -13.32 -7.30
CA PRO A 39 19.68 -12.63 -6.20
C PRO A 39 19.34 -11.13 -6.14
N THR A 40 18.94 -10.50 -7.25
CA THR A 40 18.59 -9.09 -7.28
C THR A 40 17.22 -8.86 -6.65
N VAL A 41 16.23 -9.70 -6.96
CA VAL A 41 14.92 -9.67 -6.31
C VAL A 41 15.05 -9.94 -4.82
N ASN A 42 15.78 -10.99 -4.43
CA ASN A 42 16.00 -11.33 -3.02
C ASN A 42 16.63 -10.16 -2.22
N ARG A 43 17.62 -9.48 -2.79
CA ARG A 43 18.23 -8.28 -2.16
C ARG A 43 17.25 -7.12 -2.05
N LEU A 44 16.45 -6.86 -3.09
CA LEU A 44 15.45 -5.79 -3.08
C LEU A 44 14.39 -6.04 -2.01
N GLU A 45 13.87 -7.26 -1.90
CA GLU A 45 12.89 -7.64 -0.89
C GLU A 45 13.46 -7.51 0.53
N ALA A 46 14.69 -8.00 0.77
CA ALA A 46 15.35 -7.85 2.06
C ALA A 46 15.55 -6.37 2.45
N LEU A 47 16.01 -5.54 1.51
CA LEU A 47 16.17 -4.10 1.72
C LEU A 47 14.84 -3.41 2.02
N ALA A 48 13.78 -3.79 1.32
CA ALA A 48 12.44 -3.24 1.53
C ALA A 48 11.88 -3.57 2.91
N ALA A 49 12.03 -4.83 3.33
CA ALA A 49 11.64 -5.29 4.67
C ALA A 49 12.40 -4.50 5.74
N GLU A 50 13.73 -4.38 5.62
CA GLU A 50 14.55 -3.60 6.54
C GLU A 50 14.12 -2.13 6.58
N LYS A 51 13.94 -1.50 5.42
CA LYS A 51 13.60 -0.08 5.29
C LYS A 51 12.25 0.25 5.90
N MET A 52 11.28 -0.65 5.81
CA MET A 52 9.96 -0.51 6.42
C MET A 52 9.90 -1.02 7.86
N GLY A 53 10.97 -1.64 8.38
CA GLY A 53 10.96 -2.25 9.71
C GLY A 53 10.03 -3.45 9.83
N LYS A 54 9.96 -4.26 8.79
CA LYS A 54 9.12 -5.44 8.66
C LYS A 54 9.99 -6.69 8.49
N GLU A 55 9.38 -7.86 8.58
CA GLU A 55 10.09 -9.13 8.56
C GLU A 55 10.38 -9.59 7.13
N ALA A 56 9.43 -9.40 6.23
CA ALA A 56 9.52 -9.85 4.84
C ALA A 56 8.89 -8.83 3.87
N ALA A 57 9.29 -8.93 2.60
CA ALA A 57 8.70 -8.20 1.50
C ALA A 57 8.52 -9.13 0.28
N LEU A 58 7.64 -8.72 -0.64
CA LEU A 58 7.35 -9.40 -1.89
C LEU A 58 7.31 -8.38 -3.04
N LEU A 59 8.14 -8.57 -4.05
CA LEU A 59 8.07 -7.81 -5.30
C LEU A 59 6.85 -8.26 -6.11
N VAL A 60 6.05 -7.29 -6.54
CA VAL A 60 4.88 -7.54 -7.40
C VAL A 60 4.87 -6.59 -8.59
N THR A 61 4.12 -6.95 -9.63
CA THR A 61 4.17 -6.23 -10.92
C THR A 61 3.53 -4.86 -10.88
N SER A 62 2.62 -4.60 -9.94
CA SER A 62 1.90 -3.32 -9.83
C SER A 62 1.37 -3.06 -8.41
N GLY A 63 1.04 -1.80 -8.11
CA GLY A 63 0.37 -1.43 -6.86
C GLY A 63 -1.01 -2.10 -6.71
N THR A 64 -1.75 -2.25 -7.81
CA THR A 64 -3.03 -2.97 -7.81
C THR A 64 -2.86 -4.44 -7.45
N GLN A 65 -1.82 -5.12 -7.96
CA GLN A 65 -1.52 -6.49 -7.53
C GLN A 65 -1.12 -6.53 -6.05
N ALA A 66 -0.34 -5.55 -5.58
CA ALA A 66 0.06 -5.46 -4.17
C ALA A 66 -1.15 -5.33 -3.23
N ASN A 67 -2.04 -4.39 -3.53
CA ASN A 67 -3.27 -4.19 -2.76
C ASN A 67 -4.16 -5.42 -2.79
N LEU A 68 -4.38 -6.03 -3.96
CA LEU A 68 -5.20 -7.23 -4.06
C LEU A 68 -4.61 -8.42 -3.27
N ALA A 69 -3.29 -8.64 -3.37
CA ALA A 69 -2.60 -9.66 -2.61
C ALA A 69 -2.72 -9.40 -1.10
N ALA A 70 -2.52 -8.15 -0.66
CA ALA A 70 -2.67 -7.77 0.74
C ALA A 70 -4.08 -8.00 1.28
N LEU A 71 -5.10 -7.65 0.50
CA LEU A 71 -6.50 -7.92 0.85
C LEU A 71 -6.72 -9.42 1.03
N MET A 72 -6.26 -10.24 0.07
CA MET A 72 -6.44 -11.70 0.11
C MET A 72 -5.64 -12.38 1.23
N SER A 73 -4.45 -11.89 1.57
CA SER A 73 -3.64 -12.43 2.69
C SER A 73 -4.22 -12.09 4.06
N ASN A 74 -4.86 -10.93 4.22
CA ASN A 74 -5.41 -10.49 5.51
C ASN A 74 -6.82 -11.03 5.80
N THR A 75 -7.53 -11.57 4.81
CA THR A 75 -8.99 -11.80 4.91
C THR A 75 -9.42 -13.15 4.36
N LYS A 76 -10.69 -13.48 4.57
CA LYS A 76 -11.39 -14.62 3.97
C LYS A 76 -12.56 -14.13 3.14
N ARG A 77 -12.99 -14.96 2.18
CA ARG A 77 -14.15 -14.65 1.34
C ARG A 77 -15.38 -14.39 2.21
N GLY A 78 -16.10 -13.31 1.93
CA GLY A 78 -17.26 -12.86 2.71
C GLY A 78 -16.94 -11.86 3.81
N ASP A 79 -15.67 -11.66 4.16
CA ASP A 79 -15.27 -10.66 5.16
C ASP A 79 -15.53 -9.23 4.65
N LEU A 80 -15.67 -8.31 5.60
CA LEU A 80 -15.83 -6.88 5.38
C LEU A 80 -14.49 -6.16 5.55
N VAL A 81 -14.18 -5.29 4.59
CA VAL A 81 -12.98 -4.43 4.59
C VAL A 81 -13.40 -2.97 4.71
N ILE A 82 -12.98 -2.31 5.78
CA ILE A 82 -13.22 -0.89 6.02
C ILE A 82 -12.14 -0.09 5.29
N LEU A 83 -12.54 0.89 4.47
CA LEU A 83 -11.60 1.68 3.67
C LEU A 83 -12.16 3.07 3.37
N GLU A 84 -11.30 4.04 3.11
CA GLU A 84 -11.72 5.40 2.80
C GLU A 84 -12.49 5.47 1.47
N SER A 85 -13.59 6.22 1.42
CA SER A 85 -14.54 6.23 0.30
C SER A 85 -14.01 6.72 -1.05
N GLU A 86 -12.88 7.41 -1.03
CA GLU A 86 -12.13 7.94 -2.17
C GLU A 86 -10.76 7.24 -2.33
N SER A 87 -10.54 6.10 -1.66
CA SER A 87 -9.29 5.35 -1.79
C SER A 87 -9.10 4.70 -3.17
N HIS A 88 -7.85 4.45 -3.52
CA HIS A 88 -7.42 3.82 -4.77
C HIS A 88 -7.99 2.41 -4.92
N ILE A 89 -7.94 1.62 -3.84
CA ILE A 89 -8.53 0.26 -3.77
C ILE A 89 -9.99 0.27 -4.23
N TYR A 90 -10.75 1.29 -3.83
CA TYR A 90 -12.16 1.39 -4.19
C TYR A 90 -12.38 1.89 -5.63
N TRP A 91 -11.69 2.97 -6.04
CA TRP A 91 -11.99 3.67 -7.28
C TRP A 91 -11.26 3.15 -8.51
N TYR A 92 -10.01 2.69 -8.35
CA TYR A 92 -9.06 2.53 -9.46
C TYR A 92 -8.55 1.11 -9.64
N GLU A 93 -9.14 0.13 -8.94
CA GLU A 93 -8.74 -1.28 -9.01
C GLU A 93 -9.82 -2.19 -9.60
N VAL A 94 -10.73 -1.60 -10.38
CA VAL A 94 -11.71 -2.30 -11.21
C VAL A 94 -12.60 -3.27 -10.40
N GLY A 95 -12.82 -2.96 -9.12
CA GLY A 95 -13.61 -3.81 -8.22
C GLY A 95 -12.94 -5.14 -7.85
N GLY A 96 -11.62 -5.25 -7.97
CA GLY A 96 -10.86 -6.48 -7.64
C GLY A 96 -11.13 -7.01 -6.23
N ILE A 97 -11.33 -6.10 -5.26
CA ILE A 97 -11.72 -6.43 -3.89
C ILE A 97 -12.97 -7.33 -3.81
N SER A 98 -14.00 -7.06 -4.62
CA SER A 98 -15.23 -7.85 -4.60
C SER A 98 -15.19 -9.00 -5.59
N MET A 99 -14.73 -8.76 -6.83
CA MET A 99 -14.75 -9.76 -7.87
C MET A 99 -13.73 -10.89 -7.61
N ILE A 100 -12.47 -10.53 -7.30
CA ILE A 100 -11.39 -11.51 -7.18
C ILE A 100 -11.28 -12.00 -5.73
N ALA A 101 -11.17 -11.07 -4.77
CA ALA A 101 -10.99 -11.45 -3.37
C ALA A 101 -12.31 -11.91 -2.71
N GLY A 102 -13.47 -11.58 -3.28
CA GLY A 102 -14.77 -11.98 -2.73
C GLY A 102 -15.10 -11.29 -1.41
N LEU A 103 -14.67 -10.03 -1.25
CA LEU A 103 -14.82 -9.25 -0.03
C LEU A 103 -15.87 -8.16 -0.21
N LEU A 104 -16.48 -7.76 0.91
CA LEU A 104 -17.38 -6.62 0.93
C LEU A 104 -16.60 -5.34 1.29
N PRO A 105 -16.45 -4.38 0.35
CA PRO A 105 -15.92 -3.07 0.70
C PRO A 105 -16.94 -2.32 1.56
N TRP A 106 -16.45 -1.65 2.60
CA TRP A 106 -17.23 -0.79 3.48
C TRP A 106 -16.64 0.63 3.48
N PRO A 107 -17.06 1.48 2.51
CA PRO A 107 -16.51 2.82 2.33
C PRO A 107 -16.86 3.75 3.50
N VAL A 108 -15.85 4.38 4.08
CA VAL A 108 -15.97 5.38 5.15
C VAL A 108 -15.57 6.74 4.59
N LYS A 109 -16.45 7.73 4.74
CA LYS A 109 -16.12 9.11 4.37
C LYS A 109 -15.17 9.71 5.38
N SER A 110 -14.23 10.52 4.91
CA SER A 110 -13.29 11.22 5.77
C SER A 110 -13.03 12.65 5.28
N SER A 111 -12.40 13.44 6.13
CA SER A 111 -11.83 14.73 5.74
C SER A 111 -10.39 14.52 5.27
N PHE A 112 -10.07 14.98 4.05
CA PHE A 112 -8.73 14.88 3.47
C PHE A 112 -8.14 13.46 3.40
N GLY A 113 -8.98 12.43 3.32
CA GLY A 113 -8.53 11.04 3.21
C GLY A 113 -8.06 10.43 4.52
N ALA A 114 -8.34 11.06 5.65
CA ALA A 114 -7.93 10.62 6.98
C ALA A 114 -9.16 10.31 7.85
N PRO A 115 -9.69 9.07 7.82
CA PRO A 115 -10.75 8.64 8.73
C PRO A 115 -10.33 8.81 10.19
N THR A 116 -11.22 9.30 11.05
CA THR A 116 -10.93 9.38 12.48
C THR A 116 -11.11 8.00 13.14
N PRO A 117 -10.55 7.79 14.35
CA PRO A 117 -10.83 6.59 15.13
C PRO A 117 -12.33 6.31 15.30
N GLU A 118 -13.14 7.35 15.50
CA GLU A 118 -14.60 7.26 15.65
C GLU A 118 -15.28 6.84 14.35
N ASP A 119 -14.81 7.34 13.20
CA ASP A 119 -15.31 6.92 11.89
C ASP A 119 -15.08 5.42 11.67
N ILE A 120 -13.91 4.92 12.06
CA ILE A 120 -13.55 3.50 11.98
C ILE A 120 -14.38 2.67 12.96
N GLU A 121 -14.48 3.08 14.22
CA GLU A 121 -15.25 2.37 15.24
C GLU A 121 -16.74 2.27 14.86
N ALA A 122 -17.32 3.35 14.31
CA ALA A 122 -18.71 3.36 13.84
C ALA A 122 -18.97 2.43 12.63
N ALA A 123 -17.93 2.09 11.86
CA ALA A 123 -18.01 1.15 10.75
C ALA A 123 -17.96 -0.32 11.19
N ILE A 124 -17.48 -0.61 12.39
CA ILE A 124 -17.40 -1.97 12.94
C ILE A 124 -18.80 -2.43 13.34
N ARG A 125 -19.27 -3.53 12.73
CA ARG A 125 -20.57 -4.11 13.02
C ARG A 125 -20.52 -5.09 14.20
N PRO A 126 -21.59 -5.19 14.99
CA PRO A 126 -21.68 -6.23 16.01
C PRO A 126 -21.68 -7.62 15.34
N ARG A 127 -21.20 -8.63 16.05
CA ARG A 127 -21.30 -10.02 15.58
C ARG A 127 -22.76 -10.43 15.50
N ASP A 128 -23.19 -10.75 14.29
CA ASP A 128 -24.53 -11.21 13.99
C ASP A 128 -24.50 -12.01 12.68
N ILE A 129 -25.31 -13.07 12.59
CA ILE A 129 -25.33 -13.96 11.42
C ILE A 129 -25.71 -13.26 10.11
N HIS A 130 -26.34 -12.08 10.17
CA HIS A 130 -26.75 -11.31 9.00
C HIS A 130 -25.67 -10.34 8.53
N PHE A 131 -24.63 -10.09 9.32
CA PHE A 131 -23.57 -9.14 9.00
C PHE A 131 -22.27 -9.87 8.62
N PRO A 132 -21.53 -9.36 7.62
CA PRO A 132 -20.18 -9.84 7.37
C PRO A 132 -19.25 -9.46 8.52
N GLU A 133 -18.27 -10.32 8.80
CA GLU A 133 -17.28 -10.08 9.86
C GLU A 133 -16.28 -9.01 9.38
N PRO A 134 -16.11 -7.89 10.12
CA PRO A 134 -15.02 -6.96 9.85
C PRO A 134 -13.68 -7.65 10.08
N ALA A 135 -12.76 -7.55 9.12
CA ALA A 135 -11.45 -8.20 9.20
C ALA A 135 -10.27 -7.22 9.06
N LEU A 136 -10.44 -6.17 8.26
CA LEU A 136 -9.35 -5.31 7.84
C LEU A 136 -9.78 -3.85 7.74
N VAL A 137 -8.92 -2.95 8.23
CA VAL A 137 -8.98 -1.52 7.96
C VAL A 137 -7.86 -1.16 6.98
N CYS A 138 -8.20 -0.51 5.87
CA CYS A 138 -7.26 0.00 4.88
C CYS A 138 -7.18 1.53 4.94
N LEU A 139 -5.97 2.05 5.07
CA LEU A 139 -5.66 3.47 4.92
C LEU A 139 -4.89 3.72 3.62
N GLU A 140 -4.90 4.96 3.13
CA GLU A 140 -4.08 5.39 1.99
C GLU A 140 -3.24 6.62 2.37
N SER A 141 -1.92 6.55 2.25
CA SER A 141 -1.05 7.70 2.48
C SER A 141 0.22 7.73 1.62
N THR A 142 0.48 8.80 0.86
CA THR A 142 -0.38 9.97 0.63
C THR A 142 -1.68 9.63 -0.10
N HIS A 143 -2.77 10.34 0.17
CA HIS A 143 -4.08 10.05 -0.41
C HIS A 143 -4.28 10.74 -1.76
N ASN A 144 -4.44 9.96 -2.84
CA ASN A 144 -4.44 10.43 -4.22
C ASN A 144 -5.63 11.35 -4.54
N ARG A 145 -6.86 10.92 -4.27
CA ARG A 145 -8.07 11.68 -4.60
C ARG A 145 -8.30 12.92 -3.74
N HIS A 146 -7.58 13.03 -2.61
CA HIS A 146 -7.56 14.21 -1.74
C HIS A 146 -6.34 15.11 -2.01
N GLY A 147 -5.67 14.93 -3.15
CA GLY A 147 -4.61 15.84 -3.60
C GLY A 147 -3.24 15.58 -2.96
N GLY A 148 -2.95 14.35 -2.56
CA GLY A 148 -1.67 13.98 -1.94
C GLY A 148 -1.58 14.33 -0.46
N THR A 149 -2.72 14.40 0.24
CA THR A 149 -2.77 14.63 1.69
C THR A 149 -2.11 13.49 2.46
N ILE A 150 -1.63 13.79 3.66
CA ILE A 150 -0.89 12.86 4.51
C ILE A 150 -1.74 12.49 5.72
N ILE A 151 -1.84 11.20 6.02
CA ILE A 151 -2.33 10.71 7.30
C ILE A 151 -1.10 10.64 8.20
N THR A 152 -1.05 11.48 9.22
CA THR A 152 0.13 11.59 10.08
C THR A 152 0.35 10.31 10.90
N PRO A 153 1.59 10.02 11.34
CA PRO A 153 1.87 8.85 12.18
C PRO A 153 1.05 8.80 13.48
N SER A 154 0.67 9.94 14.06
CA SER A 154 -0.22 10.00 15.23
C SER A 154 -1.66 9.63 14.89
N GLN A 155 -2.17 10.03 13.73
CA GLN A 155 -3.49 9.60 13.25
C GLN A 155 -3.50 8.11 12.95
N ILE A 156 -2.47 7.58 12.26
CA ILE A 156 -2.32 6.14 12.02
C ILE A 156 -2.30 5.37 13.34
N LYS A 157 -1.54 5.85 14.34
CA LYS A 157 -1.51 5.25 15.68
C LYS A 157 -2.89 5.21 16.33
N ALA A 158 -3.67 6.28 16.21
CA ALA A 158 -5.00 6.35 16.81
C ALA A 158 -5.97 5.34 16.17
N VAL A 159 -5.97 5.23 14.84
CA VAL A 159 -6.76 4.22 14.10
C VAL A 159 -6.28 2.81 14.42
N SER A 160 -4.96 2.59 14.51
CA SER A 160 -4.37 1.31 14.91
C SER A 160 -4.85 0.85 16.28
N GLY A 161 -5.00 1.78 17.24
CA GLY A 161 -5.56 1.47 18.56
C GLY A 161 -6.99 0.91 18.50
N VAL A 162 -7.85 1.49 17.66
CA VAL A 162 -9.22 0.99 17.44
C VAL A 162 -9.19 -0.37 16.75
N ALA A 163 -8.41 -0.51 15.67
CA ALA A 163 -8.28 -1.79 14.96
C ALA A 163 -7.86 -2.92 15.92
N GLN A 164 -6.83 -2.69 16.73
CA GLN A 164 -6.34 -3.66 17.72
C GLN A 164 -7.39 -3.99 18.79
N ALA A 165 -8.11 -2.99 19.31
CA ALA A 165 -9.16 -3.20 20.31
C ALA A 165 -10.29 -4.12 19.81
N HIS A 166 -10.51 -4.14 18.50
CA HIS A 166 -11.52 -4.98 17.84
C HIS A 166 -10.94 -6.22 17.14
N GLY A 167 -9.64 -6.50 17.29
CA GLY A 167 -8.98 -7.64 16.68
C GLY A 167 -8.86 -7.56 15.15
N LEU A 168 -8.90 -6.36 14.59
CA LEU A 168 -8.74 -6.08 13.16
C LEU A 168 -7.29 -5.79 12.81
N LYS A 169 -6.90 -6.11 11.59
CA LYS A 169 -5.62 -5.70 11.01
C LYS A 169 -5.70 -4.30 10.42
N LEU A 170 -4.56 -3.59 10.39
CA LEU A 170 -4.41 -2.30 9.74
C LEU A 170 -3.43 -2.40 8.56
N TYR A 171 -3.95 -2.22 7.35
CA TYR A 171 -3.18 -2.15 6.11
C TYR A 171 -3.04 -0.71 5.62
N LEU A 172 -1.88 -0.40 5.02
CA LEU A 172 -1.62 0.89 4.40
C LEU A 172 -1.30 0.74 2.90
N ASP A 173 -2.15 1.31 2.05
CA ASP A 173 -1.76 1.71 0.70
C ASP A 173 -0.79 2.90 0.80
N GLY A 174 0.49 2.56 0.78
CA GLY A 174 1.60 3.49 0.82
C GLY A 174 2.18 3.78 -0.57
N ALA A 175 1.38 3.87 -1.64
CA ALA A 175 1.88 4.02 -3.02
C ALA A 175 2.94 5.12 -3.15
N ARG A 176 2.80 6.16 -2.34
CA ARG A 176 3.68 7.34 -2.25
C ARG A 176 4.14 7.60 -0.81
N ILE A 177 4.36 6.55 -0.02
CA ILE A 177 4.70 6.68 1.40
C ILE A 177 6.00 7.48 1.61
N PHE A 178 6.96 7.39 0.69
CA PHE A 178 8.19 8.16 0.75
C PHE A 178 7.97 9.67 0.56
N ASN A 179 6.97 10.08 -0.24
CA ASN A 179 6.59 11.50 -0.31
C ASN A 179 6.07 12.00 1.04
N ALA A 180 5.24 11.20 1.72
CA ALA A 180 4.74 11.53 3.05
C ALA A 180 5.87 11.61 4.10
N ALA A 181 6.77 10.62 4.11
CA ALA A 181 7.93 10.56 5.00
C ALA A 181 8.85 11.77 4.82
N VAL A 182 9.19 12.12 3.57
CA VAL A 182 10.02 13.29 3.24
C VAL A 182 9.31 14.60 3.64
N ALA A 183 8.02 14.74 3.33
CA ALA A 183 7.26 15.94 3.65
C ALA A 183 7.17 16.21 5.15
N LEU A 184 7.11 15.17 5.99
CA LEU A 184 7.10 15.30 7.45
C LEU A 184 8.49 15.27 8.08
N GLY A 185 9.55 14.96 7.32
CA GLY A 185 10.89 14.77 7.87
C GLY A 185 10.99 13.59 8.86
N VAL A 186 10.20 12.54 8.63
CA VAL A 186 10.12 11.35 9.50
C VAL A 186 10.66 10.14 8.73
N ASP A 187 11.47 9.30 9.36
CA ASP A 187 11.89 8.05 8.74
C ASP A 187 10.68 7.13 8.48
N VAL A 188 10.65 6.48 7.32
CA VAL A 188 9.50 5.69 6.87
C VAL A 188 9.18 4.52 7.80
N LYS A 189 10.19 3.97 8.49
CA LYS A 189 10.00 2.92 9.51
C LYS A 189 9.21 3.45 10.70
N GLU A 190 9.56 4.64 11.20
CA GLU A 190 8.81 5.27 12.29
C GLU A 190 7.42 5.74 11.85
N PHE A 191 7.29 6.18 10.59
CA PHE A 191 6.01 6.57 10.01
C PHE A 191 5.02 5.39 10.02
N THR A 192 5.50 4.20 9.65
CA THR A 192 4.66 3.03 9.38
C THR A 192 4.63 2.02 10.53
N ARG A 193 5.34 2.24 11.64
CA ARG A 193 5.45 1.27 12.75
C ARG A 193 4.13 0.75 13.35
N HIS A 194 3.03 1.49 13.18
CA HIS A 194 1.70 1.15 13.71
C HIS A 194 0.77 0.45 12.71
N VAL A 195 1.22 0.21 11.48
CA VAL A 195 0.49 -0.60 10.49
C VAL A 195 0.96 -2.05 10.58
N ASP A 196 0.11 -3.03 10.32
CA ASP A 196 0.51 -4.45 10.31
C ASP A 196 1.34 -4.75 9.05
N ASN A 197 0.79 -4.40 7.90
CA ASN A 197 1.37 -4.57 6.58
C ASN A 197 1.07 -3.36 5.69
N LEU A 198 1.86 -3.19 4.64
CA LEU A 198 1.73 -2.08 3.69
C LEU A 198 2.29 -2.46 2.34
N MET A 199 1.89 -1.71 1.31
CA MET A 199 2.63 -1.72 0.05
C MET A 199 3.15 -0.33 -0.30
N PHE A 200 4.15 -0.26 -1.17
CA PHE A 200 4.59 0.99 -1.79
C PHE A 200 4.99 0.78 -3.25
N SER A 201 4.86 1.83 -4.06
CA SER A 201 5.19 1.75 -5.49
C SER A 201 6.63 2.17 -5.76
N LEU A 202 7.31 1.40 -6.61
CA LEU A 202 8.60 1.78 -7.18
C LEU A 202 8.40 2.61 -8.47
N SER A 203 7.32 2.35 -9.21
CA SER A 203 7.06 2.92 -10.53
C SER A 203 6.28 4.25 -10.55
N LYS A 204 6.61 5.13 -9.61
CA LYS A 204 6.01 6.47 -9.49
C LYS A 204 7.13 7.51 -9.30
N GLY A 205 7.10 8.31 -8.23
CA GLY A 205 8.16 9.25 -7.89
C GLY A 205 9.54 8.62 -7.64
N LEU A 206 9.63 7.29 -7.48
CA LEU A 206 10.90 6.55 -7.37
C LEU A 206 11.48 6.10 -8.73
N CYS A 207 10.81 6.41 -9.83
CA CYS A 207 11.30 6.27 -11.21
C CYS A 207 11.63 4.85 -11.71
N CYS A 208 11.34 3.78 -10.96
CA CYS A 208 11.48 2.44 -11.51
C CYS A 208 10.51 2.22 -12.68
N PRO A 209 10.87 1.44 -13.70
CA PRO A 209 10.00 1.27 -14.87
C PRO A 209 8.74 0.44 -14.55
N VAL A 210 8.82 -0.44 -13.55
CA VAL A 210 7.74 -1.33 -13.14
C VAL A 210 7.90 -1.68 -11.67
N GLY A 211 6.80 -2.09 -11.04
CA GLY A 211 6.82 -2.80 -9.78
C GLY A 211 6.37 -2.00 -8.57
N SER A 212 5.94 -2.77 -7.57
CA SER A 212 5.63 -2.34 -6.22
C SER A 212 6.12 -3.41 -5.25
N LEU A 213 6.23 -3.06 -3.98
CA LEU A 213 6.59 -4.00 -2.92
C LEU A 213 5.46 -4.09 -1.91
N LEU A 214 5.06 -5.31 -1.58
CA LEU A 214 4.19 -5.63 -0.45
C LEU A 214 5.08 -6.05 0.73
N VAL A 215 4.81 -5.56 1.94
CA VAL A 215 5.71 -5.72 3.08
C VAL A 215 4.92 -6.01 4.37
N GLY A 216 5.37 -6.97 5.18
CA GLY A 216 4.67 -7.41 6.38
C GLY A 216 5.47 -8.40 7.25
N THR A 217 4.75 -9.21 8.03
CA THR A 217 5.34 -10.33 8.78
C THR A 217 5.73 -11.45 7.81
N GLN A 218 6.52 -12.41 8.26
CA GLN A 218 6.91 -13.56 7.43
C GLN A 218 5.72 -14.49 7.10
N GLU A 219 4.70 -14.51 7.95
CA GLU A 219 3.45 -15.30 7.78
C GLU A 219 2.45 -14.65 6.82
N PHE A 220 2.47 -13.32 6.72
CA PHE A 220 1.60 -12.52 5.86
C PHE A 220 2.00 -12.61 4.39
#